data_AF-A0A971HX44-F1
#
_entry.id   AF-A0A971HX44-F1
#
_cell.length_a   1.000
_cell.length_b   1.000
_cell.length_c   1.000
_cell.angle_alpha   90.00
_cell.angle_beta   90.00
_cell.angle_gamma   90.00
#
_symmetry.space_group_name_H-M   'P 1'
#
loop_
_entity.id
_entity.type
_entity.pdbx_description
1 polymer ?
#
loop_
_entity_poly.entity_id
_entity_poly.type
_entity_poly.pdbx_seq_one_letter_code
_entity_poly.pdbx_strand_id
1 'polypeptide(L)'
;MAMKRIKSSLARFKGMRFSGENTAQARVQAFLAKGGEEIFPCLVRAMDVGMPKALQENAALVDRIVAEQTNATEVFPWDRLDLGISKKYLYSEWTKYRHGLLTPPCPDTGCGACQLCGMDDFLQTRQ
;
A
#
# COMPACT_ATOMS: atom_id res chain seq x y z
N MET A 1 -4.11 -17.75 7.77
CA MET A 1 -5.46 -18.38 7.65
C MET A 1 -6.49 -17.50 6.94
N ALA A 2 -6.58 -16.19 7.21
CA ALA A 2 -7.60 -15.30 6.62
C ALA A 2 -7.59 -15.27 5.08
N MET A 3 -6.42 -15.06 4.45
CA MET A 3 -6.31 -14.99 2.98
C MET A 3 -6.76 -16.29 2.29
N LYS A 4 -6.50 -17.45 2.89
CA LYS A 4 -6.94 -18.75 2.36
C LYS A 4 -8.47 -18.85 2.34
N ARG A 5 -9.13 -18.37 3.41
CA ARG A 5 -10.60 -18.32 3.51
C ARG A 5 -11.22 -17.38 2.47
N ILE A 6 -10.63 -16.20 2.27
CA ILE A 6 -11.07 -15.24 1.25
C ILE A 6 -10.87 -15.82 -0.15
N LYS A 7 -9.71 -16.41 -0.44
CA LYS A 7 -9.46 -17.06 -1.73
C LYS A 7 -10.49 -18.16 -2.02
N SER A 8 -10.82 -19.00 -1.03
CA SER A 8 -11.84 -20.04 -1.21
C SER A 8 -13.25 -19.49 -1.41
N SER A 9 -13.62 -18.38 -0.75
CA SER A 9 -14.97 -17.82 -0.88
C SER A 9 -15.22 -17.18 -2.25
N LEU A 10 -14.14 -16.72 -2.91
CA LEU A 10 -14.17 -16.09 -4.23
C LEU A 10 -14.06 -17.10 -5.38
N ALA A 11 -13.58 -18.33 -5.13
CA ALA A 11 -13.34 -19.35 -6.16
C ALA A 11 -14.59 -19.76 -6.96
N ARG A 12 -15.79 -19.51 -6.43
CA ARG A 12 -17.07 -19.80 -7.09
C ARG A 12 -17.43 -18.81 -8.20
N PHE A 13 -16.82 -17.62 -8.24
CA PHE A 13 -17.14 -16.59 -9.23
C PHE A 13 -16.21 -16.73 -10.44
N LYS A 14 -16.76 -17.10 -11.60
CA LYS A 14 -16.01 -17.17 -12.86
C LYS A 14 -15.45 -15.78 -13.22
N GLY A 15 -14.19 -15.76 -13.68
CA GLY A 15 -13.52 -14.53 -14.10
C GLY A 15 -12.87 -13.72 -12.97
N MET A 16 -13.02 -14.10 -11.70
CA MET A 16 -12.35 -13.41 -10.58
C MET A 16 -10.97 -14.01 -10.28
N ARG A 17 -9.94 -13.15 -10.17
CA ARG A 17 -8.60 -13.51 -9.69
C ARG A 17 -8.35 -12.88 -8.32
N PHE A 18 -8.07 -13.71 -7.32
CA PHE A 18 -7.65 -13.23 -6.00
C PHE A 18 -6.13 -13.04 -5.95
N SER A 19 -5.71 -11.82 -5.66
CA SER A 19 -4.33 -11.49 -5.26
C SER A 19 -4.37 -10.94 -3.83
N GLY A 20 -3.43 -11.36 -3.00
CA GLY A 20 -3.32 -10.86 -1.64
C GLY A 20 -1.87 -10.90 -1.19
N GLU A 21 -1.52 -9.98 -0.31
CA GLU A 21 -0.16 -9.82 0.19
C GLU A 21 -0.05 -10.29 1.63
N ASN A 22 1.07 -10.92 1.96
CA ASN A 22 1.38 -11.36 3.31
C ASN A 22 2.28 -10.36 4.04
N THR A 23 2.53 -10.62 5.33
CA THR A 23 3.37 -9.75 6.18
C THR A 23 4.82 -9.63 5.68
N ALA A 24 5.38 -10.67 5.07
CA ALA A 24 6.73 -10.60 4.50
C ALA A 24 6.78 -9.66 3.30
N GLN A 25 5.77 -9.70 2.42
CA GLN A 25 5.65 -8.77 1.31
C GLN A 25 5.43 -7.34 1.80
N ALA A 26 4.59 -7.14 2.82
CA ALA A 26 4.38 -5.83 3.43
C ALA A 26 5.69 -5.25 4.01
N ARG A 27 6.56 -6.11 4.59
CA ARG A 27 7.89 -5.70 5.09
C ARG A 27 8.80 -5.24 3.95
N VAL A 28 8.81 -5.95 2.82
CA VAL A 28 9.55 -5.54 1.61
C VAL A 28 9.05 -4.18 1.12
N GLN A 29 7.73 -4.00 1.03
CA GLN A 29 7.15 -2.73 0.59
C GLN A 29 7.51 -1.58 1.52
N ALA A 30 7.40 -1.77 2.83
CA ALA A 30 7.77 -0.75 3.81
C ALA A 30 9.26 -0.39 3.70
N PHE A 31 10.14 -1.39 3.54
CA PHE A 31 11.58 -1.17 3.36
C PHE A 31 11.88 -0.34 2.10
N LEU A 32 11.27 -0.68 0.96
CA LEU A 32 11.48 0.04 -0.30
C LEU A 32 10.86 1.44 -0.30
N ALA A 33 9.69 1.60 0.33
CA ALA A 33 8.97 2.87 0.35
C ALA A 33 9.62 3.89 1.29
N LYS A 34 10.15 3.43 2.43
CA LYS A 34 10.71 4.28 3.49
C LYS A 34 12.23 4.41 3.44
N GLY A 35 12.92 3.46 2.81
CA GLY A 35 14.37 3.49 2.73
C GLY A 35 14.89 4.65 1.89
N GLY A 36 15.92 5.33 2.39
CA GLY A 36 16.70 6.30 1.63
C GLY A 36 17.88 5.63 0.89
N GLU A 37 18.92 6.41 0.59
CA GLU A 37 20.13 5.92 -0.09
C GLU A 37 20.82 4.77 0.67
N GLU A 38 20.63 4.68 1.98
CA GLU A 38 21.20 3.65 2.84
C GLU A 38 20.75 2.22 2.49
N ILE A 39 19.64 2.05 1.77
CA ILE A 39 19.21 0.72 1.32
C ILE A 39 19.94 0.24 0.07
N PHE A 40 20.64 1.12 -0.64
CA PHE A 40 21.27 0.80 -1.92
C PHE A 40 22.20 -0.43 -1.86
N PRO A 41 23.08 -0.60 -0.85
CA PRO A 41 23.91 -1.80 -0.75
C PRO A 41 23.09 -3.09 -0.58
N CYS A 42 21.97 -3.03 0.14
CA CYS A 42 21.06 -4.17 0.28
C CYS A 42 20.38 -4.52 -1.06
N LEU A 43 20.04 -3.52 -1.87
CA LEU A 43 19.46 -3.74 -3.21
C LEU A 43 20.46 -4.34 -4.18
N VAL A 44 21.71 -3.84 -4.19
CA VAL A 44 22.80 -4.46 -4.96
C VAL A 44 22.98 -5.91 -4.53
N ARG A 45 23.01 -6.17 -3.22
CA ARG A 45 23.10 -7.54 -2.71
C ARG A 45 21.93 -8.42 -3.15
N ALA A 46 20.72 -7.87 -3.19
CA ALA A 46 19.52 -8.59 -3.64
C ALA A 46 19.61 -9.05 -5.10
N MET A 47 20.43 -8.41 -5.94
CA MET A 47 20.66 -8.85 -7.33
C MET A 47 21.38 -10.20 -7.37
N ASP A 48 22.28 -10.47 -6.43
CA ASP A 48 23.07 -11.70 -6.39
C ASP A 48 22.34 -12.85 -5.69
N VAL A 49 21.64 -12.55 -4.59
CA VAL A 49 21.09 -13.57 -3.68
C VAL A 49 19.56 -13.57 -3.56
N GLY A 50 18.90 -12.66 -4.26
CA GLY A 50 17.47 -12.42 -4.13
C GLY A 50 17.10 -11.59 -2.91
N MET A 51 15.98 -10.87 -3.02
CA MET A 51 15.46 -9.98 -1.98
C MET A 51 15.30 -10.64 -0.59
N PRO A 52 14.76 -11.87 -0.46
CA PRO A 52 14.57 -12.47 0.86
C PRO A 52 15.89 -12.65 1.63
N LYS A 53 16.94 -13.13 0.95
CA LYS A 53 18.24 -13.37 1.58
C LYS A 53 18.98 -12.07 1.86
N ALA A 54 18.92 -11.09 0.95
CA ALA A 54 19.50 -9.77 1.19
C ALA A 54 18.87 -9.07 2.40
N LEU A 55 17.54 -9.10 2.55
CA LEU A 55 16.86 -8.54 3.73
C LEU A 55 17.22 -9.27 5.03
N GLN A 56 17.45 -10.60 4.97
CA GLN A 56 17.89 -11.37 6.12
C GLN A 56 19.32 -11.00 6.54
N GLU A 57 20.25 -10.89 5.59
CA GLU A 57 21.63 -10.47 5.82
C GLU A 57 21.72 -9.03 6.37
N ASN A 58 20.70 -8.20 6.07
CA ASN A 58 20.60 -6.80 6.51
C ASN A 58 19.50 -6.57 7.57
N ALA A 59 19.14 -7.59 8.36
CA ALA A 59 17.96 -7.55 9.23
C ALA A 59 17.88 -6.31 10.14
N ALA A 60 19.00 -5.89 10.75
CA ALA A 60 19.04 -4.71 11.62
C ALA A 60 18.71 -3.40 10.88
N LEU A 61 19.18 -3.24 9.65
CA LEU A 61 18.84 -2.11 8.79
C LEU A 61 17.35 -2.11 8.43
N VAL A 62 16.84 -3.28 8.04
CA VAL A 62 15.43 -3.46 7.67
C VAL A 62 14.52 -3.15 8.86
N ASP A 63 14.83 -3.67 10.05
CA ASP A 63 14.02 -3.45 11.25
C ASP A 63 14.00 -1.99 11.66
N ARG A 64 15.14 -1.29 11.61
CA ARG A 64 15.21 0.15 11.87
C ARG A 64 14.27 0.93 10.95
N ILE A 65 14.38 0.71 9.63
CA ILE A 65 13.57 1.43 8.62
C ILE A 65 12.08 1.11 8.77
N VAL A 66 11.73 -0.16 8.98
CA VAL A 66 10.33 -0.58 9.06
C VAL A 66 9.68 -0.13 10.37
N ALA A 67 10.40 -0.15 11.49
CA ALA A 67 9.88 0.21 12.81
C ALA A 67 9.76 1.72 13.05
N GLU A 68 10.47 2.55 12.28
CA GLU A 68 10.45 4.00 12.44
C GLU A 68 9.03 4.57 12.30
N GLN A 69 8.59 5.36 13.27
CA GLN A 69 7.24 5.94 13.23
C GLN A 69 7.20 7.12 12.28
N THR A 70 6.24 7.12 11.36
CA THR A 70 6.05 8.25 10.45
C THR A 70 5.45 9.42 11.19
N ASN A 71 6.10 10.58 11.11
CA ASN A 71 5.56 11.83 11.63
C ASN A 71 4.80 12.63 10.53
N ALA A 72 4.03 13.65 10.91
CA ALA A 72 3.25 14.45 9.96
C ALA A 72 4.08 15.38 9.05
N THR A 73 5.29 15.75 9.50
CA THR A 73 6.22 16.67 8.83
C THR A 73 7.22 15.95 7.92
N GLU A 74 7.30 14.62 7.98
CA GLU A 74 8.12 13.80 7.11
C GLU A 74 7.58 13.79 5.66
N VAL A 75 8.48 13.50 4.72
CA VAL A 75 8.12 13.27 3.32
C VAL A 75 7.57 11.85 3.21
N PHE A 76 6.29 11.72 2.87
CA PHE A 76 5.67 10.42 2.67
C PHE A 76 6.08 9.81 1.32
N PRO A 77 6.06 8.48 1.17
CA PRO A 77 6.36 7.83 -0.11
C PRO A 77 5.48 8.34 -1.27
N TRP A 78 4.22 8.67 -0.99
CA TRP A 78 3.26 9.21 -1.96
C TRP A 78 3.38 10.72 -2.18
N ASP A 79 4.16 11.46 -1.38
CA ASP A 79 4.39 12.90 -1.64
C ASP A 79 5.15 13.13 -2.96
N ARG A 80 5.78 12.07 -3.51
CA ARG A 80 6.44 12.07 -4.81
C ARG A 80 5.52 11.71 -5.97
N LEU A 81 4.26 11.38 -5.69
CA LEU A 81 3.26 10.96 -6.68
C LEU A 81 2.11 11.98 -6.68
N ASP A 82 1.79 12.53 -7.84
CA ASP A 82 0.54 13.27 -7.98
C ASP A 82 -0.61 12.28 -8.21
N LEU A 83 -1.38 12.04 -7.16
CA LEU A 83 -2.55 11.15 -7.16
C LEU A 83 -3.87 11.94 -7.17
N GLY A 84 -3.82 13.29 -7.24
CA GLY A 84 -5.03 14.11 -7.07
C GLY A 84 -5.60 14.10 -5.64
N ILE A 85 -4.88 13.56 -4.66
CA ILE A 85 -5.29 13.47 -3.26
C ILE A 85 -4.32 14.29 -2.40
N SER A 86 -4.87 15.20 -1.58
CA SER A 86 -4.03 16.03 -0.72
C SER A 86 -3.33 15.22 0.39
N LYS A 87 -2.07 15.57 0.70
CA LYS A 87 -1.31 15.03 1.84
C LYS A 87 -2.09 15.12 3.16
N LYS A 88 -2.78 16.25 3.39
CA LYS A 88 -3.61 16.47 4.59
C LYS A 88 -4.71 15.42 4.71
N TYR A 89 -5.36 15.08 3.61
CA TYR A 89 -6.39 14.04 3.59
C TYR A 89 -5.80 12.66 3.92
N LEU A 90 -4.71 12.26 3.24
CA LEU A 90 -4.06 10.97 3.49
C LEU A 90 -3.59 10.82 4.95
N TYR A 91 -3.03 11.88 5.53
CA TYR A 91 -2.62 11.89 6.94
C TYR A 91 -3.83 11.77 7.90
N SER A 92 -4.94 12.44 7.58
CA SER A 92 -6.18 12.32 8.36
C SER A 92 -6.73 10.90 8.35
N GLU A 93 -6.78 10.27 7.17
CA GLU A 93 -7.25 8.88 7.01
C GLU A 93 -6.32 7.90 7.73
N TRP A 94 -5.00 8.09 7.64
CA TRP A 94 -4.02 7.29 8.37
C TRP A 94 -4.20 7.43 9.91
N THR A 95 -4.44 8.64 10.40
CA THR A 95 -4.70 8.89 11.82
C THR A 95 -5.98 8.18 12.28
N LYS A 96 -7.08 8.29 11.51
CA LYS A 96 -8.33 7.57 11.79
C LYS A 96 -8.13 6.06 11.84
N TYR A 97 -7.39 5.51 10.86
CA TYR A 97 -7.04 4.09 10.82
C TYR A 97 -6.30 3.64 12.09
N ARG A 98 -5.32 4.43 12.57
CA ARG A 98 -4.59 4.12 13.82
C ARG A 98 -5.49 4.09 15.06
N HIS A 99 -6.58 4.85 15.05
CA HIS A 99 -7.58 4.84 16.11
C HIS A 99 -8.71 3.82 15.89
N GLY A 100 -8.66 3.03 14.82
CA GLY A 100 -9.72 2.09 14.47
C GLY A 100 -11.04 2.77 14.08
N LEU A 101 -10.99 4.04 13.66
CA LEU A 101 -12.16 4.79 13.25
C LEU A 101 -12.56 4.45 11.82
N LEU A 102 -13.86 4.34 11.60
CA LEU A 102 -14.42 4.17 10.26
C LEU A 102 -14.25 5.45 9.44
N THR A 103 -14.01 5.27 8.15
CA THR A 103 -13.95 6.35 7.18
C THR A 103 -15.23 6.31 6.32
N PRO A 104 -15.76 7.48 5.91
CA PRO A 104 -16.96 7.51 5.09
C PRO A 104 -16.76 6.72 3.79
N PRO A 105 -17.82 6.06 3.27
CA PRO A 105 -17.76 5.46 1.94
C PRO A 105 -17.61 6.53 0.85
N CYS A 106 -17.53 6.10 -0.41
CA CYS A 106 -17.66 7.02 -1.55
C CYS A 106 -18.94 7.87 -1.41
N PRO A 107 -18.91 9.17 -1.77
CA PRO A 107 -20.08 10.03 -1.73
C PRO A 107 -21.25 9.42 -2.50
N ASP A 108 -22.46 9.57 -1.95
CA ASP A 108 -23.72 9.13 -2.53
C ASP A 108 -24.19 10.01 -3.70
N THR A 109 -23.56 11.17 -3.89
CA THR A 109 -23.78 12.08 -5.02
C THR A 109 -23.35 11.52 -6.38
N GLY A 110 -22.81 10.29 -6.41
CA GLY A 110 -22.37 9.59 -7.61
C GLY A 110 -20.93 9.91 -8.00
N CYS A 111 -20.40 9.20 -9.01
CA CYS A 111 -18.99 9.29 -9.39
C CYS A 111 -18.64 10.57 -10.17
N GLY A 112 -19.63 11.28 -10.72
CA GLY A 112 -19.41 12.41 -11.65
C GLY A 112 -18.72 13.63 -11.03
N ALA A 113 -18.82 13.83 -9.71
CA ALA A 113 -18.09 14.89 -9.01
C ALA A 113 -16.69 14.48 -8.55
N CYS A 114 -16.46 13.18 -8.32
CA CYS A 114 -15.18 12.67 -7.80
C CYS A 114 -14.20 12.35 -8.93
N GLN A 115 -14.61 11.50 -9.89
CA GLN A 115 -13.84 11.05 -11.07
C GLN A 115 -12.45 10.42 -10.81
N LEU A 116 -11.95 10.42 -9.55
CA LEU A 116 -10.60 9.98 -9.20
C LEU A 116 -10.31 8.49 -9.46
N CYS A 117 -11.33 7.64 -9.43
CA CYS A 117 -11.17 6.19 -9.61
C CYS A 117 -11.62 5.65 -10.97
N GLY A 118 -12.03 6.53 -11.90
CA GLY A 118 -12.51 6.14 -13.24
C GLY A 118 -13.84 5.39 -13.25
N MET A 119 -14.56 5.34 -12.13
CA MET A 119 -15.88 4.72 -12.06
C MET A 119 -16.94 5.50 -12.82
N ASP A 120 -16.76 6.80 -12.98
CA ASP A 120 -17.61 7.65 -13.82
C ASP A 120 -17.57 7.23 -15.29
N ASP A 121 -16.39 7.05 -15.87
CA ASP A 121 -16.23 6.54 -17.25
C ASP A 121 -16.89 5.16 -17.42
N PHE A 122 -16.62 4.25 -16.48
CA PHE A 122 -17.19 2.91 -16.50
C PHE A 122 -18.73 2.92 -16.47
N LEU A 123 -19.33 3.79 -15.64
CA LEU A 123 -20.78 3.90 -15.51
C LEU A 123 -21.42 4.56 -16.75
N GLN A 124 -20.73 5.46 -17.42
CA GLN A 124 -21.20 6.08 -18.66
C GLN A 124 -21.13 5.10 -19.85
N THR A 125 -20.09 4.27 -19.92
CA THR A 125 -19.88 3.32 -21.05
C THR A 125 -20.80 2.08 -20.97
N ARG A 126 -21.50 1.88 -19.84
CA ARG A 126 -22.42 0.76 -19.59
C ARG A 126 -23.90 1.09 -19.81
N GLN A 127 -24.22 2.35 -20.14
CA GLN A 127 -25.56 2.78 -20.55
C GLN A 127 -25.73 2.63 -22.06
#